data_AF-A0AAV9N014-F1
#
_entry.id   AF-A0AAV9N014-F1
#
_cell.length_a   1.000
_cell.length_b   1.000
_cell.length_c   1.000
_cell.angle_alpha   90.00
_cell.angle_beta   90.00
_cell.angle_gamma   90.00
#
_symmetry.space_group_name_H-M   'P 1'
#
loop_
_entity.id
_entity.type
_entity.pdbx_description
1 polymer ?
#
loop_
_entity_poly.entity_id
_entity_poly.type
_entity_poly.pdbx_seq_one_letter_code
_entity_poly.pdbx_strand_id
1 'polypeptide(L)'
;MARSTFPQMEFRMIVFRPFKGEIVTGTVQQCVPNGIQITTQFFEDIFVPQTMLFEGCEYDSTEKTWVWRTEESELWFDIGTVVNLRIEAEKWVDQAPKAPIKSGGAAGAAGEAVLERAVPYSIEASMAEAGLGGVEWW
;
A
#
# COMPACT_ATOMS: atom_id res chain seq x y z
N MET A 1 32.32 -36.05 15.13
CA MET A 1 30.97 -35.85 14.56
C MET A 1 30.22 -34.92 15.51
N ALA A 2 29.97 -33.66 15.15
CA ALA A 2 29.20 -32.75 15.99
C ALA A 2 27.70 -33.03 15.76
N ARG A 3 26.93 -33.28 16.83
CA ARG A 3 25.46 -33.37 16.75
C ARG A 3 24.88 -31.96 16.91
N SER A 4 24.13 -31.50 15.91
CA SER A 4 23.28 -30.32 16.07
C SER A 4 22.19 -30.59 17.10
N THR A 5 21.92 -29.60 17.96
CA THR A 5 20.84 -29.65 18.95
C THR A 5 19.81 -28.58 18.59
N PHE A 6 18.51 -28.91 18.66
CA PHE A 6 17.40 -28.03 18.27
C PHE A 6 16.50 -27.74 19.49
N PRO A 7 16.84 -26.74 20.31
CA PRO A 7 16.02 -26.38 21.46
C PRO A 7 14.74 -25.64 21.03
N GLN A 8 13.63 -25.91 21.72
CA GLN A 8 12.41 -25.12 21.58
C GLN A 8 12.62 -23.75 22.25
N MET A 9 12.19 -22.68 21.60
CA MET A 9 12.33 -21.30 22.09
C MET A 9 10.99 -20.58 22.09
N GLU A 10 10.80 -19.77 23.14
CA GLU A 10 9.71 -18.81 23.25
C GLU A 10 10.32 -17.40 23.31
N PHE A 11 9.81 -16.49 22.49
CA PHE A 11 10.30 -15.11 22.43
C PHE A 11 9.16 -14.15 22.08
N ARG A 12 9.41 -12.86 22.25
CA ARG A 12 8.51 -11.78 21.83
C ARG A 12 9.17 -11.00 20.71
N MET A 13 8.36 -10.58 19.74
CA MET A 13 8.79 -9.79 18.59
C MET A 13 7.87 -8.59 18.42
N ILE A 14 8.45 -7.45 18.06
CA ILE A 14 7.68 -6.28 17.64
C ILE A 14 7.27 -6.49 16.19
N VAL A 15 5.98 -6.34 15.91
CA VAL A 15 5.42 -6.49 14.57
C VAL A 15 4.72 -5.18 14.21
N PHE A 16 5.00 -4.66 13.02
CA PHE A 16 4.20 -3.59 12.45
C PHE A 16 2.87 -4.19 11.98
N ARG A 17 1.80 -3.85 12.69
CA ARG A 17 0.43 -4.27 12.37
C ARG A 17 -0.53 -3.19 12.87
N PRO A 18 -0.71 -2.11 12.09
CA PRO A 18 -1.60 -1.03 12.48
C PRO A 18 -3.05 -1.54 12.59
N PHE A 19 -3.86 -0.86 13.38
CA PHE A 19 -5.26 -1.26 13.62
C PHE A 19 -6.25 -0.35 12.92
N LYS A 20 -7.45 -0.88 12.64
CA LYS A 20 -8.53 -0.09 12.04
C LYS A 20 -8.86 1.13 12.91
N GLY A 21 -8.88 2.31 12.29
CA GLY A 21 -9.12 3.59 12.94
C GLY A 21 -7.86 4.30 13.45
N GLU A 22 -6.68 3.65 13.40
CA GLU A 22 -5.41 4.29 13.72
C GLU A 22 -5.09 5.38 12.69
N ILE A 23 -4.56 6.52 13.15
CA ILE A 23 -4.04 7.57 12.28
C ILE A 23 -2.54 7.37 12.12
N VAL A 24 -2.09 7.23 10.87
CA VAL A 24 -0.68 7.04 10.52
C VAL A 24 -0.25 8.19 9.62
N THR A 25 0.98 8.68 9.81
CA THR A 25 1.60 9.65 8.90
C THR A 25 2.45 8.91 7.88
N GLY A 26 2.24 9.23 6.60
CA GLY A 26 3.01 8.69 5.49
C GLY A 26 3.38 9.78 4.49
N THR A 27 3.94 9.36 3.38
CA THR A 27 4.35 10.21 2.27
C THR A 27 3.72 9.70 0.98
N VAL A 28 3.19 10.59 0.16
CA VAL A 28 2.69 10.23 -1.17
C VAL A 28 3.85 9.71 -2.01
N GLN A 29 3.78 8.45 -2.42
CA GLN A 29 4.77 7.82 -3.30
C GLN A 29 4.39 8.04 -4.76
N GLN A 30 3.11 7.81 -5.10
CA GLN A 30 2.60 7.96 -6.45
C GLN A 30 1.08 8.15 -6.44
N CYS A 31 0.59 8.99 -7.36
CA CYS A 31 -0.83 9.13 -7.64
C CYS A 31 -1.20 8.38 -8.92
N VAL A 32 -2.34 7.70 -8.89
CA VAL A 32 -2.88 6.89 -10.00
C VAL A 32 -4.38 7.13 -10.12
N PRO A 33 -5.01 6.88 -11.30
CA PRO A 33 -6.44 7.16 -11.47
C PRO A 33 -7.37 6.43 -10.50
N ASN A 34 -6.93 5.33 -9.88
CA ASN A 34 -7.72 4.59 -8.90
C ASN A 34 -7.48 5.01 -7.44
N GLY A 35 -6.52 5.90 -7.17
CA GLY A 35 -6.20 6.36 -5.81
C GLY A 35 -4.76 6.83 -5.63
N ILE A 36 -4.28 6.75 -4.40
CA ILE A 36 -2.96 7.26 -4.00
C ILE A 36 -2.19 6.16 -3.28
N GLN A 37 -0.96 5.91 -3.73
CA GLN A 37 -0.01 5.03 -3.08
C GLN A 37 0.79 5.82 -2.05
N ILE A 38 0.80 5.32 -0.81
CA ILE A 38 1.45 5.93 0.33
C ILE A 38 2.57 5.02 0.80
N THR A 39 3.69 5.63 1.17
CA THR A 39 4.79 4.94 1.81
C THR A 39 5.09 5.53 3.19
N THR A 40 5.66 4.72 4.06
CA THR A 40 6.27 5.13 5.33
C THR A 40 7.79 4.96 5.22
N GLN A 41 8.53 5.05 6.32
CA GLN A 41 9.97 4.82 6.29
C GLN A 41 10.37 3.37 5.96
N PHE A 42 9.50 2.39 6.23
CA PHE A 42 9.86 0.96 6.12
C PHE A 42 8.77 0.09 5.47
N PHE A 43 7.62 0.66 5.09
CA PHE A 43 6.48 -0.06 4.51
C PHE A 43 5.83 0.78 3.42
N GLU A 44 5.61 0.19 2.24
CA GLU A 44 5.16 0.89 1.02
C GLU A 44 3.80 0.40 0.47
N ASP A 45 3.28 -0.72 0.95
CA ASP A 45 2.03 -1.30 0.46
C ASP A 45 0.79 -0.69 1.13
N ILE A 46 0.68 0.64 1.15
CA ILE A 46 -0.48 1.39 1.66
C ILE A 46 -1.18 2.09 0.48
N PHE A 47 -2.49 1.89 0.37
CA PHE A 47 -3.29 2.46 -0.70
C PHE A 47 -4.53 3.19 -0.18
N VAL A 48 -4.74 4.41 -0.67
CA VAL A 48 -5.97 5.19 -0.44
C VAL A 48 -6.77 5.20 -1.74
N PRO A 49 -7.87 4.45 -1.85
CA PRO A 49 -8.67 4.43 -3.07
C PRO A 49 -9.37 5.78 -3.29
N GLN A 50 -9.65 6.11 -4.55
CA GLN A 50 -10.32 7.37 -4.90
C GLN A 50 -11.65 7.60 -4.17
N THR A 51 -12.36 6.52 -3.83
CA THR A 51 -13.64 6.55 -3.12
C THR A 51 -13.50 6.90 -1.64
N MET A 52 -12.28 6.94 -1.13
CA MET A 52 -11.93 7.27 0.27
C MET A 52 -11.05 8.52 0.38
N LEU A 53 -11.01 9.33 -0.68
CA LEU A 53 -10.50 10.69 -0.66
C LEU A 53 -11.61 11.66 -0.25
N PHE A 54 -11.25 12.92 -0.03
CA PHE A 54 -12.21 14.00 0.19
C PHE A 54 -13.23 14.11 -0.94
N GLU A 55 -14.44 14.55 -0.59
CA GLU A 55 -15.44 14.93 -1.57
C GLU A 55 -14.91 16.09 -2.44
N GLY A 56 -15.07 15.98 -3.76
CA GLY A 56 -14.54 16.95 -4.72
C GLY A 56 -13.08 16.72 -5.12
N CYS A 57 -12.43 15.63 -4.67
CA CYS A 57 -11.15 15.23 -5.23
C CYS A 57 -11.27 14.82 -6.70
N GLU A 58 -10.38 15.33 -7.53
CA GLU A 58 -10.29 15.01 -8.95
C GLU A 58 -8.87 14.57 -9.32
N TYR A 59 -8.77 13.60 -10.22
CA TYR A 59 -7.49 13.17 -10.77
C TYR A 59 -7.13 14.01 -12.00
N ASP A 60 -6.01 14.72 -11.92
CA ASP A 60 -5.43 15.40 -13.08
C ASP A 60 -4.55 14.42 -13.85
N SER A 61 -4.99 14.03 -15.06
CA SER A 61 -4.22 13.12 -15.91
C SER A 61 -2.96 13.72 -16.51
N THR A 62 -2.90 15.05 -16.61
CA THR A 62 -1.75 15.79 -17.16
C THR A 62 -0.63 15.82 -16.13
N GLU A 63 -0.95 16.25 -14.91
CA GLU A 63 -0.01 16.32 -13.79
C GLU A 63 0.17 14.97 -13.07
N LYS A 64 -0.67 13.98 -13.40
CA LYS A 64 -0.68 12.63 -12.82
C LYS A 64 -0.80 12.62 -11.30
N THR A 65 -1.61 13.53 -10.78
CA THR A 65 -1.77 13.77 -9.34
C THR A 65 -3.24 13.98 -8.99
N TRP A 66 -3.58 13.85 -7.71
CA TRP A 66 -4.92 14.16 -7.21
C TRP A 66 -4.93 15.58 -6.65
N VAL A 67 -6.03 16.30 -6.91
CA VAL A 67 -6.27 17.63 -6.35
C VAL A 67 -7.60 17.64 -5.61
N TRP A 68 -7.59 18.18 -4.39
CA TRP A 68 -8.79 18.50 -3.65
C TRP A 68 -9.13 19.98 -3.87
N ARG A 69 -10.21 20.25 -4.62
CA ARG A 69 -10.66 21.62 -4.88
C ARG A 69 -11.69 22.03 -3.84
N THR A 70 -11.27 22.93 -2.95
CA THR A 70 -12.17 23.61 -2.00
C THR A 70 -12.68 24.91 -2.60
N GLU A 71 -13.62 25.58 -1.93
CA GLU A 71 -14.09 26.91 -2.36
C GLU A 71 -12.97 27.97 -2.34
N GLU A 72 -11.95 27.78 -1.50
CA GLU A 72 -10.91 28.78 -1.24
C GLU A 72 -9.56 28.46 -1.90
N SER A 73 -9.27 27.19 -2.15
CA SER A 73 -7.94 26.72 -2.58
C SER A 73 -7.98 25.36 -3.26
N GLU A 74 -6.96 25.11 -4.10
CA GLU A 74 -6.65 23.81 -4.66
C GLU A 74 -5.49 23.18 -3.88
N LEU A 75 -5.74 22.02 -3.28
CA LEU A 75 -4.78 21.30 -2.44
C LEU A 75 -4.32 20.03 -3.15
N TRP A 76 -3.03 19.95 -3.45
CA TRP A 76 -2.45 18.92 -4.33
C TRP A 76 -1.78 17.80 -3.52
N PHE A 77 -2.02 16.55 -3.93
CA PHE A 77 -1.39 15.36 -3.36
C PHE A 77 -0.12 14.99 -4.14
N ASP A 78 0.82 15.93 -4.27
CA ASP A 78 2.03 15.70 -5.05
C ASP A 78 2.94 14.66 -4.40
N ILE A 79 3.78 14.01 -5.22
CA ILE A 79 4.78 13.06 -4.74
C ILE A 79 5.68 13.75 -3.71
N GLY A 80 5.87 13.11 -2.55
CA GLY A 80 6.62 13.66 -1.43
C GLY A 80 5.77 14.42 -0.41
N THR A 81 4.50 14.69 -0.69
CA THR A 81 3.59 15.32 0.27
C THR A 81 3.42 14.42 1.50
N VAL A 82 3.63 14.99 2.68
CA VAL A 82 3.43 14.30 3.96
C VAL A 82 1.95 14.35 4.30
N VAL A 83 1.35 13.18 4.52
CA VAL A 83 -0.09 13.04 4.74
C VAL A 83 -0.42 12.26 6.01
N ASN A 84 -1.52 12.64 6.65
CA ASN A 84 -2.18 11.83 7.68
C ASN A 84 -3.28 10.99 7.05
N LEU A 85 -3.29 9.70 7.34
CA LEU A 85 -4.29 8.75 6.84
C LEU A 85 -4.87 7.93 7.98
N ARG A 86 -6.15 7.56 7.85
CA ARG A 86 -6.79 6.62 8.75
C ARG A 86 -6.76 5.22 8.16
N ILE A 87 -6.33 4.25 8.96
CA ILE A 87 -6.29 2.84 8.56
C ILE A 87 -7.72 2.28 8.53
N GLU A 88 -8.13 1.72 7.40
CA GLU A 88 -9.48 1.15 7.23
C GLU A 88 -9.48 -0.37 7.28
N ALA A 89 -8.52 -1.00 6.59
CA ALA A 89 -8.40 -2.45 6.55
C ALA A 89 -6.97 -2.92 6.29
N GLU A 90 -6.67 -4.13 6.76
CA GLU A 90 -5.46 -4.86 6.39
C GLU A 90 -5.82 -6.07 5.51
N LYS A 91 -4.94 -6.43 4.58
CA LYS A 91 -5.12 -7.58 3.70
C LYS A 91 -3.87 -8.45 3.72
N TRP A 92 -4.09 -9.75 3.85
CA TRP A 92 -3.05 -10.77 3.83
C TRP A 92 -3.28 -11.71 2.65
N VAL A 93 -2.23 -11.98 1.89
CA VAL A 93 -2.26 -12.91 0.76
C VAL A 93 -1.23 -14.01 0.97
N ASP A 94 -1.70 -15.25 1.07
CA ASP A 94 -0.83 -16.41 1.22
C ASP A 94 0.08 -16.58 -0.01
N GLN A 95 1.38 -16.67 0.25
CA GLN A 95 2.43 -16.83 -0.74
C GLN A 95 2.92 -18.28 -0.86
N ALA A 96 2.13 -19.24 -0.38
CA ALA A 96 2.40 -20.66 -0.53
C ALA A 96 2.82 -20.98 -1.98
N PRO A 97 3.94 -21.72 -2.18
CA PRO A 97 4.38 -22.09 -3.51
C PRO A 97 3.27 -22.82 -4.25
N LYS A 98 2.85 -22.28 -5.39
CA LYS A 98 1.94 -23.00 -6.29
C LYS A 98 2.71 -24.16 -6.91
N ALA A 99 2.05 -25.32 -7.05
CA ALA A 99 2.67 -26.52 -7.59
C ALA A 99 3.34 -26.22 -8.95
N PRO A 100 4.53 -26.79 -9.23
CA PRO A 100 5.17 -26.60 -10.52
C PRO A 100 4.24 -27.09 -11.63
N ILE A 101 3.92 -26.22 -12.58
CA ILE A 101 3.15 -26.59 -13.77
C ILE A 101 4.01 -27.62 -14.53
N LYS A 102 3.62 -28.89 -14.50
CA LYS A 102 4.23 -29.90 -15.37
C LYS A 102 3.87 -29.52 -16.80
N SER A 103 4.82 -28.99 -17.56
CA SER A 103 4.69 -28.83 -19.00
C SER A 103 4.61 -30.20 -19.66
N GLY A 104 3.38 -30.72 -19.77
CA GLY A 104 3.08 -31.87 -20.61
C GLY A 104 3.17 -31.47 -22.08
N GLY A 105 4.35 -31.70 -22.68
CA GLY A 105 4.52 -31.95 -24.12
C GLY A 105 4.30 -30.79 -25.09
N ALA A 106 5.38 -30.11 -25.47
CA ALA A 106 5.78 -29.76 -26.83
C ALA A 106 6.86 -28.68 -26.77
N ALA A 107 7.92 -28.86 -27.58
CA ALA A 107 8.99 -27.88 -27.73
C ALA A 107 8.45 -26.53 -28.22
N GLY A 108 8.93 -25.44 -27.62
CA GLY A 108 8.82 -24.08 -28.16
C GLY A 108 7.99 -23.11 -27.32
N ALA A 109 8.66 -22.46 -26.37
CA ALA A 109 8.51 -21.04 -25.98
C ALA A 109 9.11 -20.86 -24.58
N ALA A 110 10.31 -20.29 -24.52
CA ALA A 110 10.74 -19.59 -23.32
C ALA A 110 9.86 -18.35 -23.20
N GLY A 111 8.73 -18.49 -22.52
CA GLY A 111 7.86 -17.38 -22.12
C GLY A 111 8.01 -17.18 -20.63
N GLU A 112 8.66 -16.09 -20.25
CA GLU A 112 8.79 -15.63 -18.87
C GLU A 112 7.41 -15.54 -18.21
N ALA A 113 7.02 -16.56 -17.47
CA ALA A 113 5.96 -16.40 -16.48
C ALA A 113 6.58 -15.67 -15.29
N VAL A 114 6.75 -14.35 -15.42
CA VAL A 114 6.76 -13.46 -14.26
C VAL A 114 5.37 -13.59 -13.67
N LEU A 115 5.17 -14.62 -12.84
CA LEU A 115 4.03 -14.72 -11.95
C LEU A 115 4.08 -13.45 -11.12
N GLU A 116 3.21 -12.48 -11.38
CA GLU A 116 2.95 -11.37 -10.46
C GLU A 116 2.63 -11.99 -9.10
N ARG A 117 3.64 -12.01 -8.22
CA ARG A 117 3.45 -12.45 -6.84
C ARG A 117 2.67 -11.33 -6.18
N ALA A 118 1.41 -11.60 -5.88
CA ALA A 118 0.55 -10.64 -5.19
C ALA A 118 1.23 -10.18 -3.89
N VAL A 119 1.06 -8.91 -3.55
CA VAL A 119 1.60 -8.33 -2.32
C VAL A 119 1.13 -9.14 -1.10
N PRO A 120 2.04 -9.64 -0.24
CA PRO A 120 1.69 -10.53 0.88
C PRO A 120 0.94 -9.82 2.01
N TYR A 121 1.27 -8.55 2.26
CA TYR A 121 0.61 -7.72 3.26
C TYR A 121 0.40 -6.32 2.71
N SER A 122 -0.85 -5.86 2.69
CA SER A 122 -1.19 -4.52 2.20
C SER A 122 -2.22 -3.85 3.11
N ILE A 123 -2.24 -2.54 3.11
CA ILE A 123 -3.11 -1.71 3.93
C ILE A 123 -3.99 -0.85 3.02
N GLU A 124 -5.28 -0.82 3.33
CA GLU A 124 -6.23 0.13 2.76
C GLU A 124 -6.49 1.24 3.80
N ALA A 125 -6.45 2.48 3.35
CA ALA A 125 -6.59 3.66 4.20
C ALA A 125 -7.51 4.72 3.58
N SER A 126 -7.91 5.70 4.39
CA SER A 126 -8.76 6.82 3.99
C SER A 126 -8.12 8.16 4.33
N MET A 127 -8.43 9.17 3.51
CA MET A 127 -8.15 10.59 3.74
C MET A 127 -9.41 11.44 3.51
N ALA A 128 -10.59 10.93 3.87
CA ALA A 128 -11.87 11.60 3.58
C ALA A 128 -12.36 12.53 4.70
N GLU A 129 -11.69 12.55 5.86
CA GLU A 129 -12.14 13.27 7.05
C GLU A 129 -11.25 14.47 7.36
N ALA A 130 -11.84 15.50 7.96
CA ALA A 130 -11.12 16.71 8.35
C ALA A 130 -9.93 16.37 9.27
N GLY A 131 -8.75 16.94 8.97
CA GLY A 131 -7.50 16.64 9.66
C GLY A 131 -6.70 15.45 9.08
N LEU A 132 -7.19 14.82 8.00
CA LEU A 132 -6.47 13.83 7.18
C LEU A 132 -6.09 14.41 5.81
N GLY A 133 -5.21 13.77 5.04
CA GLY A 133 -4.61 14.38 3.84
C GLY A 133 -3.30 15.09 4.13
N GLY A 134 -2.95 16.16 3.41
CA GLY A 134 -1.69 16.89 3.61
C GLY A 134 -1.55 17.57 4.97
N VAL A 135 -0.49 17.26 5.71
CA VAL A 135 -0.25 17.77 7.08
C VAL A 135 -0.22 19.30 7.17
N GLU A 136 0.16 19.98 6.08
CA GLU A 136 0.24 21.45 6.02
C GLU A 136 -1.11 22.12 5.72
N TRP A 137 -2.20 21.37 5.54
CA TRP A 137 -3.51 21.92 5.16
C TRP A 137 -4.33 22.43 6.35
N TRP A 138 -3.87 22.20 7.59
CA TRP A 138 -4.54 22.58 8.84
C TRP A 138 -3.60 23.21 9.86
#